data_AF-A6LEQ9-F1
#
_entry.id   AF-A6LEQ9-F1
#
_cell.length_a   1.000
_cell.length_b   1.000
_cell.length_c   1.000
_cell.angle_alpha   90.00
_cell.angle_beta   90.00
_cell.angle_gamma   90.00
#
_symmetry.space_group_name_H-M   'P 1'
#
loop_
_entity.id
_entity.type
_entity.pdbx_description
1 polymer ?
#
loop_
_entity_poly.entity_id
_entity_poly.type
_entity_poly.pdbx_seq_one_letter_code
_entity_poly.pdbx_strand_id
1 'polypeptide(L)'
;MNKQWNKDGLTRKKLENNFRIHEPFQVLEKNLSNLLARAFSKSSFLYHYQSLAILNEIKQTDTIGIEQSFILWQNENSPESNREITYLRNALYHKFSDWYQRLNHRIFRDSMSDLFLDMEKYNQRLQLITLSNPKTVRRSLYLLLRILRNLQNKREIYIQEIAKSGETDPSLAVLIAFLKNYQYLVDQFNKRWEAYPLFYVNQILKESPQKAIIPSAWFIAVKNNTARQAQLPKGTGIITQVPFPAQDIQFCYRTDEDYSVNDMKITSIHSLLLEKDPKNIQRAD
;
A
#
# COMPACT_ATOMS: atom_id res chain seq x y z
N MET A 1 33.88 -4.06 -26.26
CA MET A 1 32.90 -4.54 -25.25
C MET A 1 31.88 -3.44 -25.01
N ASN A 2 30.62 -3.71 -25.37
CA ASN A 2 29.53 -2.73 -25.47
C ASN A 2 29.16 -2.13 -24.11
N LYS A 3 29.26 -0.80 -23.99
CA LYS A 3 28.52 -0.03 -22.99
C LYS A 3 27.06 0.07 -23.46
N GLN A 4 26.20 -0.82 -22.97
CA GLN A 4 24.76 -0.59 -23.03
C GLN A 4 24.42 0.57 -22.10
N TRP A 5 24.22 1.74 -22.70
CA TRP A 5 23.53 2.84 -22.05
C TRP A 5 22.08 2.39 -21.86
N ASN A 6 21.65 2.30 -20.61
CA ASN A 6 20.25 2.12 -20.24
C ASN A 6 19.42 3.22 -20.92
N LYS A 7 18.74 2.88 -22.02
CA LYS A 7 17.75 3.72 -22.70
C LYS A 7 16.39 3.72 -22.00
N ASP A 8 16.24 2.96 -20.92
CA ASP A 8 15.01 2.93 -20.16
C ASP A 8 15.04 4.05 -19.12
N GLY A 9 14.38 5.15 -19.47
CA GLY A 9 14.01 6.25 -18.57
C GLY A 9 13.02 5.83 -17.49
N LEU A 10 13.28 4.72 -16.79
CA LEU A 10 12.65 4.41 -15.52
C LEU A 10 13.31 5.32 -14.49
N THR A 11 12.64 6.44 -14.21
CA THR A 11 13.00 7.34 -13.11
C THR A 11 13.30 6.50 -11.87
N ARG A 12 14.38 6.83 -11.15
CA ARG A 12 14.83 6.16 -9.92
C ARG A 12 13.69 5.81 -8.95
N LYS A 13 12.65 6.66 -8.90
CA LYS A 13 11.37 6.43 -8.19
C LYS A 13 10.56 5.21 -8.64
N LYS A 14 10.50 4.91 -9.94
CA LYS A 14 9.83 3.69 -10.47
C LYS A 14 10.60 2.43 -10.10
N LEU A 15 11.93 2.48 -10.12
CA LEU A 15 12.75 1.36 -9.62
C LEU A 15 12.59 1.18 -8.12
N GLU A 16 12.67 2.26 -7.33
CA GLU A 16 12.42 2.21 -5.88
C GLU A 16 11.01 1.70 -5.54
N ASN A 17 9.97 2.06 -6.31
CA ASN A 17 8.63 1.50 -6.14
C ASN A 17 8.55 0.02 -6.55
N ASN A 18 9.27 -0.42 -7.58
CA ASN A 18 9.29 -1.83 -7.97
C ASN A 18 10.09 -2.70 -6.97
N PHE A 19 11.09 -2.14 -6.30
CA PHE A 19 11.86 -2.82 -5.24
C PHE A 19 11.17 -2.79 -3.88
N ARG A 20 10.16 -1.93 -3.67
CA ARG A 20 9.26 -2.05 -2.53
C ARG A 20 8.43 -3.30 -2.74
N ILE A 21 8.89 -4.41 -2.17
CA ILE A 21 8.09 -5.62 -2.02
C ILE A 21 6.82 -5.19 -1.27
N HIS A 22 5.72 -5.06 -2.00
CA HIS A 22 4.48 -4.47 -1.48
C HIS A 22 3.82 -5.31 -0.37
N GLU A 23 4.26 -6.56 -0.22
CA GLU A 23 3.88 -7.43 0.89
C GLU A 23 5.10 -8.19 1.41
N PRO A 24 5.34 -8.25 2.73
CA PRO A 24 6.44 -9.05 3.28
C PRO A 24 6.28 -10.50 2.81
N PHE A 25 7.40 -11.16 2.49
CA PHE A 25 7.42 -12.54 2.00
C PHE A 25 6.72 -13.47 3.02
N GLN A 26 5.45 -13.79 2.76
CA GLN A 26 4.60 -14.60 3.62
C GLN A 26 4.53 -16.02 3.04
N VAL A 27 5.16 -16.96 3.73
CA VAL A 27 5.18 -18.38 3.33
C VAL A 27 3.91 -19.08 3.78
N LEU A 28 3.46 -18.78 5.00
CA LEU A 28 2.26 -19.35 5.59
C LEU A 28 1.17 -18.28 5.79
N GLU A 29 -0.07 -18.67 5.52
CA GLU A 29 -1.25 -17.81 5.68
C GLU A 29 -1.47 -17.48 7.16
N LYS A 30 -1.50 -16.19 7.47
CA LYS A 30 -1.71 -15.68 8.84
C LYS A 30 -3.06 -15.00 9.04
N ASN A 31 -3.78 -14.68 7.97
CA ASN A 31 -5.00 -13.91 8.06
C ASN A 31 -6.10 -14.76 8.70
N LEU A 32 -6.44 -14.46 9.95
CA LEU A 32 -7.47 -15.16 10.71
C LEU A 32 -8.79 -15.30 9.94
N SER A 33 -9.14 -14.30 9.11
CA SER A 33 -10.40 -14.33 8.35
C SER A 33 -10.36 -15.38 7.23
N ASN A 34 -9.22 -15.50 6.55
CA ASN A 34 -9.01 -16.51 5.51
C ASN A 34 -8.96 -17.91 6.13
N LEU A 35 -8.33 -18.06 7.29
CA LEU A 35 -8.28 -19.33 8.01
C LEU A 35 -9.66 -19.77 8.50
N LEU A 36 -10.43 -18.84 9.08
CA LEU A 36 -11.83 -19.08 9.46
C LEU A 36 -12.69 -19.40 8.24
N ALA A 37 -12.45 -18.75 7.10
CA ALA A 37 -13.20 -19.01 5.86
C ALA A 37 -13.04 -20.45 5.42
N ARG A 38 -11.79 -20.92 5.39
CA ARG A 38 -11.44 -22.29 5.07
C ARG A 38 -12.01 -23.27 6.09
N ALA A 39 -11.94 -22.95 7.38
CA ALA A 39 -12.51 -23.79 8.43
C ALA A 39 -14.03 -23.94 8.27
N PHE A 40 -14.76 -22.84 8.11
CA PHE A 40 -16.22 -22.85 7.92
C PHE A 40 -16.64 -23.53 6.62
N SER A 41 -15.91 -23.35 5.53
CA SER A 41 -16.20 -24.03 4.27
C SER A 41 -16.15 -25.56 4.39
N LYS A 42 -15.32 -26.10 5.29
CA LYS A 42 -15.20 -27.53 5.55
C LYS A 42 -16.16 -28.05 6.62
N SER A 43 -16.72 -27.17 7.44
CA SER A 43 -17.57 -27.49 8.60
C SER A 43 -18.98 -26.94 8.42
N SER A 44 -19.50 -27.03 7.19
CA SER A 44 -20.66 -26.30 6.68
C SER A 44 -21.94 -26.39 7.52
N PHE A 45 -22.13 -27.45 8.31
CA PHE A 45 -23.31 -27.63 9.16
C PHE A 45 -23.12 -27.14 10.61
N LEU A 46 -21.91 -27.18 11.16
CA LEU A 46 -21.66 -26.93 12.59
C LEU A 46 -21.76 -25.45 12.94
N TYR A 47 -21.24 -24.59 12.06
CA TYR A 47 -21.13 -23.14 12.32
C TYR A 47 -22.07 -22.30 11.47
N HIS A 48 -22.97 -22.94 10.72
CA HIS A 48 -23.82 -22.29 9.72
C HIS A 48 -24.63 -21.10 10.26
N TYR A 49 -25.15 -21.24 11.48
CA TYR A 49 -25.99 -20.24 12.14
C TYR A 49 -25.21 -19.27 13.05
N GLN A 50 -23.89 -19.47 13.20
CA GLN A 50 -23.04 -18.69 14.09
C GLN A 50 -22.71 -17.31 13.51
N SER A 51 -22.58 -16.28 14.35
CA SER A 51 -22.44 -14.87 13.90
C SER A 51 -21.11 -14.65 13.25
N LEU A 52 -20.10 -15.27 13.82
CA LEU A 52 -18.75 -15.25 13.32
C LEU A 52 -18.62 -15.87 11.93
N ALA A 53 -19.41 -16.91 11.62
CA ALA A 53 -19.45 -17.48 10.28
C ALA A 53 -20.06 -16.50 9.26
N ILE A 54 -21.22 -15.94 9.61
CA ILE A 54 -21.93 -14.97 8.76
C ILE A 54 -21.10 -13.70 8.56
N LEU A 55 -20.46 -13.16 9.61
CA LEU A 55 -19.54 -12.03 9.51
C LEU A 55 -18.34 -12.33 8.60
N ASN A 56 -17.89 -13.58 8.58
CA ASN A 56 -16.78 -13.96 7.74
C ASN A 56 -17.20 -14.12 6.27
N GLU A 57 -18.43 -14.57 6.00
CA GLU A 57 -19.03 -14.54 4.65
C GLU A 57 -19.25 -13.11 4.15
N ILE A 58 -19.75 -12.21 5.00
CA ILE A 58 -19.89 -10.78 4.69
C ILE A 58 -18.54 -10.18 4.32
N LYS A 59 -17.46 -10.51 5.05
CA LYS A 59 -16.12 -10.03 4.71
C LYS A 59 -15.61 -10.58 3.38
N GLN A 60 -15.86 -11.85 3.09
CA GLN A 60 -15.39 -12.49 1.84
C GLN A 60 -16.17 -12.04 0.61
N THR A 61 -17.33 -11.41 0.79
CA THR A 61 -18.12 -10.91 -0.33
C THR A 61 -17.37 -9.75 -1.00
N ASP A 62 -17.01 -9.95 -2.27
CA ASP A 62 -16.25 -9.00 -3.08
C ASP A 62 -17.11 -7.79 -3.47
N THR A 63 -17.14 -6.79 -2.59
CA THR A 63 -17.85 -5.55 -2.82
C THR A 63 -17.23 -4.71 -3.93
N ILE A 64 -15.90 -4.75 -4.08
CA ILE A 64 -15.16 -3.97 -5.08
C ILE A 64 -15.43 -4.53 -6.48
N GLY A 65 -15.34 -5.84 -6.68
CA GLY A 65 -15.61 -6.46 -7.97
C GLY A 65 -17.06 -6.28 -8.42
N ILE A 66 -18.02 -6.37 -7.49
CA ILE A 66 -19.44 -6.12 -7.80
C ILE A 66 -19.67 -4.65 -8.17
N GLU A 67 -19.02 -3.71 -7.49
CA GLU A 67 -19.11 -2.28 -7.83
C GLU A 67 -18.48 -1.96 -9.19
N GLN A 68 -17.32 -2.54 -9.50
CA GLN A 68 -16.69 -2.38 -10.81
C GLN A 68 -17.62 -2.92 -11.90
N SER A 69 -18.16 -4.12 -11.71
CA SER A 69 -19.15 -4.71 -12.62
C SER A 69 -20.36 -3.79 -12.79
N PHE A 70 -20.87 -3.22 -11.70
CA PHE A 70 -22.00 -2.33 -11.74
C PHE A 70 -21.72 -1.02 -12.49
N ILE A 71 -20.55 -0.41 -12.28
CA ILE A 71 -20.12 0.81 -12.99
C ILE A 71 -19.99 0.53 -14.49
N LEU A 72 -19.42 -0.62 -14.87
CA LEU A 72 -19.30 -1.04 -16.26
C LEU A 72 -20.69 -1.11 -16.93
N TRP A 73 -21.61 -1.88 -16.35
CA TRP A 73 -22.96 -2.05 -16.92
C TRP A 73 -23.77 -0.76 -16.89
N GLN A 74 -23.55 0.13 -15.92
CA GLN A 74 -24.26 1.42 -15.85
C GLN A 74 -23.94 2.31 -17.06
N ASN A 75 -22.74 2.25 -17.61
CA ASN A 75 -22.31 3.10 -18.71
C ASN A 75 -22.89 2.65 -20.07
N GLU A 76 -23.27 1.38 -20.20
CA GLU A 76 -23.69 0.80 -21.49
C GLU A 76 -25.18 1.02 -21.84
N ASN A 77 -26.02 1.49 -20.90
CA ASN A 77 -27.44 1.88 -21.10
C ASN A 77 -28.26 0.99 -22.08
N SER A 78 -28.01 -0.32 -22.07
CA SER A 78 -28.65 -1.32 -22.93
C SER A 78 -29.69 -2.16 -22.15
N PRO A 79 -30.64 -2.84 -22.83
CA PRO A 79 -31.55 -3.79 -22.19
C PRO A 79 -30.79 -4.96 -21.53
N GLU A 80 -29.64 -5.34 -22.07
CA GLU A 80 -28.74 -6.35 -21.51
C GLU A 80 -28.11 -5.87 -20.19
N SER A 81 -27.62 -4.63 -20.14
CA SER A 81 -27.15 -3.97 -18.91
C SER A 81 -28.21 -4.00 -17.79
N ASN A 82 -29.49 -3.75 -18.11
CA ASN A 82 -30.55 -3.80 -17.11
C ASN A 82 -30.79 -5.23 -16.56
N ARG A 83 -30.64 -6.26 -17.40
CA ARG A 83 -30.72 -7.66 -16.98
C ARG A 83 -29.57 -8.02 -16.05
N GLU A 84 -28.35 -7.65 -16.42
CA GLU A 84 -27.14 -7.90 -15.60
C GLU A 84 -27.21 -7.19 -14.24
N ILE A 85 -27.64 -5.92 -14.22
CA ILE A 85 -27.83 -5.17 -12.96
C ILE A 85 -28.90 -5.85 -12.07
N THR A 86 -29.96 -6.38 -12.68
CA THR A 86 -31.02 -7.10 -11.97
C THR A 86 -30.50 -8.43 -11.41
N TYR A 87 -29.70 -9.15 -12.19
CA TYR A 87 -29.04 -10.38 -11.75
C TYR A 87 -28.11 -10.13 -10.55
N LEU A 88 -27.20 -9.15 -10.66
CA LEU A 88 -26.29 -8.75 -9.58
C LEU A 88 -27.06 -8.36 -8.31
N ARG A 89 -28.13 -7.58 -8.47
CA ARG A 89 -29.00 -7.17 -7.37
C ARG A 89 -29.65 -8.37 -6.69
N ASN A 90 -30.22 -9.29 -7.46
CA ASN A 90 -30.91 -10.45 -6.90
C ASN A 90 -29.93 -11.42 -6.23
N ALA A 91 -28.77 -11.67 -6.83
CA ALA A 91 -27.73 -12.48 -6.23
C ALA A 91 -27.26 -11.92 -4.87
N LEU A 92 -27.03 -10.60 -4.79
CA LEU A 92 -26.68 -9.95 -3.54
C LEU A 92 -27.82 -9.96 -2.52
N TYR A 93 -29.05 -9.70 -2.96
CA TYR A 93 -30.21 -9.73 -2.08
C TYR A 93 -30.47 -11.13 -1.51
N HIS A 94 -30.30 -12.18 -2.31
CA HIS A 94 -30.41 -13.57 -1.84
C HIS A 94 -29.39 -13.88 -0.76
N LYS A 95 -28.11 -13.51 -0.94
CA LYS A 95 -27.08 -13.66 0.10
C LYS A 95 -27.44 -12.90 1.38
N PHE A 96 -27.87 -11.65 1.25
CA PHE A 96 -28.26 -10.84 2.39
C PHE A 96 -29.46 -11.45 3.15
N SER A 97 -30.48 -11.88 2.42
CA SER A 97 -31.68 -12.51 2.98
C SER A 97 -31.35 -13.81 3.71
N ASP A 98 -30.49 -14.63 3.12
CA ASP A 98 -30.02 -15.88 3.70
C ASP A 98 -29.24 -15.64 5.01
N TRP A 99 -28.31 -14.69 5.03
CA TRP A 99 -27.62 -14.30 6.28
C TRP A 99 -28.58 -13.80 7.36
N TYR A 100 -29.56 -12.98 6.99
CA TYR A 100 -30.57 -12.49 7.92
C TYR A 100 -31.41 -13.64 8.49
N GLN A 101 -31.87 -14.57 7.65
CA GLN A 101 -32.62 -15.74 8.08
C GLN A 101 -31.82 -16.63 9.04
N ARG A 102 -30.53 -16.87 8.75
CA ARG A 102 -29.64 -17.65 9.63
C ARG A 102 -29.41 -16.97 10.97
N LEU A 103 -29.28 -15.64 10.98
CA LEU A 103 -29.21 -14.88 12.24
C LEU A 103 -30.50 -14.99 13.05
N ASN A 104 -31.65 -14.92 12.37
CA ASN A 104 -32.97 -15.01 13.01
C ASN A 104 -33.30 -16.41 13.54
N HIS A 105 -32.71 -17.46 12.96
CA HIS A 105 -32.88 -18.85 13.40
C HIS A 105 -32.06 -19.21 14.64
N ARG A 106 -31.32 -18.26 15.23
CA ARG A 106 -30.55 -18.55 16.44
C ARG A 106 -31.43 -18.94 17.61
N ILE A 107 -31.00 -20.02 18.25
CA ILE A 107 -31.65 -20.69 19.38
C ILE A 107 -31.68 -19.81 20.63
N PHE A 108 -30.77 -18.83 20.74
CA PHE A 108 -30.70 -17.89 21.87
C PHE A 108 -31.17 -16.50 21.42
N ARG A 109 -32.42 -16.15 21.79
CA ARG A 109 -33.04 -14.84 21.52
C ARG A 109 -32.67 -13.77 22.55
N ASP A 110 -32.01 -14.14 23.64
CA ASP A 110 -31.96 -13.30 24.84
C ASP A 110 -30.87 -12.21 24.80
N SER A 111 -29.86 -12.32 23.92
CA SER A 111 -29.05 -11.16 23.52
C SER A 111 -29.12 -10.95 22.01
N MET A 112 -29.82 -9.91 21.60
CA MET A 112 -29.77 -9.46 20.21
C MET A 112 -28.40 -8.84 19.96
N SER A 113 -27.51 -9.58 19.31
CA SER A 113 -26.23 -9.01 18.85
C SER A 113 -26.47 -7.73 18.01
N ASP A 114 -25.62 -6.72 18.14
CA ASP A 114 -25.72 -5.46 17.37
C ASP A 114 -25.73 -5.74 15.85
N LEU A 115 -25.06 -6.80 15.42
CA LEU A 115 -25.11 -7.30 14.05
C LEU A 115 -26.53 -7.62 13.61
N PHE A 116 -27.29 -8.34 14.44
CA PHE A 116 -28.68 -8.69 14.14
C PHE A 116 -29.55 -7.43 14.07
N LEU A 117 -29.41 -6.53 15.04
CA LEU A 117 -30.18 -5.27 15.08
C LEU A 117 -29.93 -4.40 13.83
N ASP A 118 -28.67 -4.25 13.42
CA ASP A 118 -28.32 -3.53 12.19
C ASP A 118 -28.89 -4.26 10.96
N MET A 119 -28.77 -5.59 10.89
CA MET A 119 -29.32 -6.39 9.78
C MET A 119 -30.86 -6.30 9.69
N GLU A 120 -31.56 -6.31 10.81
CA GLU A 120 -33.02 -6.15 10.87
C GLU A 120 -33.43 -4.76 10.35
N LYS A 121 -32.77 -3.70 10.83
CA LYS A 121 -32.98 -2.33 10.36
C LYS A 121 -32.74 -2.19 8.86
N TYR A 122 -31.70 -2.84 8.33
CA TYR A 122 -31.42 -2.84 6.90
C TYR A 122 -32.44 -3.65 6.10
N ASN A 123 -32.89 -4.79 6.62
CA ASN A 123 -33.93 -5.61 6.01
C ASN A 123 -35.26 -4.85 5.88
N GLN A 124 -35.68 -4.16 6.95
CA GLN A 124 -36.86 -3.28 6.93
C GLN A 124 -36.75 -2.21 5.85
N ARG A 125 -35.58 -1.56 5.71
CA ARG A 125 -35.33 -0.57 4.65
C ARG A 125 -35.40 -1.15 3.24
N LEU A 126 -34.93 -2.39 3.06
CA LEU A 126 -34.97 -3.07 1.76
C LEU A 126 -36.39 -3.50 1.37
N GLN A 127 -37.22 -3.88 2.34
CA GLN A 127 -38.63 -4.25 2.12
C GLN A 127 -39.48 -3.07 1.64
N LEU A 128 -39.11 -1.83 1.97
CA LEU A 128 -39.81 -0.62 1.53
C LEU A 128 -39.59 -0.28 0.04
N ILE A 129 -38.69 -0.97 -0.66
CA ILE A 129 -38.33 -0.65 -2.05
C ILE A 129 -39.16 -1.49 -3.03
N THR A 130 -40.03 -0.84 -3.80
CA THR A 130 -40.75 -1.47 -4.91
C THR A 130 -39.87 -1.55 -6.17
N LEU A 131 -39.62 -2.77 -6.65
CA LEU A 131 -38.79 -3.06 -7.83
C LEU A 131 -39.56 -2.93 -9.16
N SER A 132 -40.33 -1.86 -9.32
CA SER A 132 -41.18 -1.68 -10.51
C SER A 132 -40.42 -1.22 -11.76
N ASN A 133 -39.29 -0.52 -11.61
CA ASN A 133 -38.60 0.15 -12.71
C ASN A 133 -37.08 -0.10 -12.68
N PRO A 134 -36.36 -0.06 -13.82
CA PRO A 134 -34.90 -0.23 -13.85
C PRO A 134 -34.14 0.75 -12.95
N LYS A 135 -34.67 1.98 -12.81
CA LYS A 135 -34.15 3.00 -11.89
C LYS A 135 -34.25 2.56 -10.43
N THR A 136 -35.33 1.91 -10.01
CA THR A 136 -35.49 1.43 -8.62
C THR A 136 -34.62 0.21 -8.36
N VAL A 137 -34.43 -0.67 -9.35
CA VAL A 137 -33.46 -1.78 -9.26
C VAL A 137 -32.04 -1.26 -9.00
N ARG A 138 -31.56 -0.30 -9.80
CA ARG A 138 -30.23 0.32 -9.61
C ARG A 138 -30.08 0.94 -8.23
N ARG A 139 -31.06 1.72 -7.78
CA ARG A 139 -31.08 2.30 -6.43
C ARG A 139 -31.02 1.21 -5.35
N SER A 140 -31.75 0.12 -5.52
CA SER A 140 -31.73 -1.00 -4.57
C SER A 140 -30.36 -1.70 -4.50
N LEU A 141 -29.68 -1.86 -5.64
CA LEU A 141 -28.32 -2.40 -5.70
C LEU A 141 -27.31 -1.47 -5.01
N TYR A 142 -27.35 -0.17 -5.28
CA TYR A 142 -26.52 0.82 -4.55
C TYR A 142 -26.76 0.76 -3.04
N LEU A 143 -28.02 0.64 -2.61
CA LEU A 143 -28.36 0.53 -1.19
C LEU A 143 -27.81 -0.77 -0.58
N LEU A 144 -27.93 -1.90 -1.27
CA LEU A 144 -27.34 -3.17 -0.83
C LEU A 144 -25.81 -3.08 -0.69
N LEU A 145 -25.12 -2.49 -1.66
CA LEU A 145 -23.67 -2.27 -1.61
C LEU A 145 -23.27 -1.35 -0.45
N ARG A 146 -24.05 -0.29 -0.22
CA ARG A 146 -23.84 0.61 0.92
C ARG A 146 -24.05 -0.11 2.26
N ILE A 147 -25.08 -0.94 2.36
CA ILE A 147 -25.35 -1.77 3.55
C ILE A 147 -24.18 -2.72 3.80
N LEU A 148 -23.72 -3.44 2.76
CA LEU A 148 -22.58 -4.35 2.85
C LEU A 148 -21.32 -3.63 3.33
N ARG A 149 -20.97 -2.48 2.74
CA ARG A 149 -19.83 -1.67 3.20
C ARG A 149 -19.97 -1.26 4.66
N ASN A 150 -21.16 -0.84 5.09
CA ASN A 150 -21.39 -0.48 6.49
C ASN A 150 -21.17 -1.68 7.43
N LEU A 151 -21.67 -2.86 7.07
CA LEU A 151 -21.47 -4.10 7.83
C LEU A 151 -19.99 -4.51 7.87
N GLN A 152 -19.29 -4.40 6.74
CA GLN A 152 -17.85 -4.66 6.64
C GLN A 152 -17.03 -3.68 7.50
N ASN A 153 -17.39 -2.39 7.52
CA ASN A 153 -16.70 -1.36 8.32
C ASN A 153 -16.92 -1.56 9.83
N LYS A 154 -18.11 -1.99 10.26
CA LYS A 154 -18.42 -2.27 11.67
C LYS A 154 -17.95 -3.64 12.15
N ARG A 155 -17.34 -4.45 11.29
CA ARG A 155 -16.97 -5.85 11.58
C ARG A 155 -16.21 -6.04 12.89
N GLU A 156 -15.21 -5.21 13.15
CA GLU A 156 -14.38 -5.35 14.35
C GLU A 156 -15.19 -5.13 15.63
N ILE A 157 -16.16 -4.21 15.59
CA ILE A 157 -17.09 -3.94 16.69
C ILE A 157 -17.92 -5.20 16.98
N TYR A 158 -18.51 -5.80 15.94
CA TYR A 158 -19.30 -7.03 16.10
C TYR A 158 -18.45 -8.20 16.63
N ILE A 159 -17.21 -8.35 16.17
CA ILE A 159 -16.33 -9.42 16.67
C ILE A 159 -16.03 -9.24 18.17
N GLN A 160 -15.78 -8.00 18.60
CA GLN A 160 -15.53 -7.71 20.02
C GLN A 160 -16.78 -7.95 20.88
N GLU A 161 -17.94 -7.55 20.38
CA GLU A 161 -19.21 -7.78 21.05
C GLU A 161 -19.51 -9.28 21.19
N ILE A 162 -19.37 -10.05 20.12
CA ILE A 162 -19.56 -11.51 20.15
C ILE A 162 -18.60 -12.15 21.15
N ALA A 163 -17.34 -11.70 21.21
CA ALA A 163 -16.37 -12.20 22.19
C ALA A 163 -16.75 -11.83 23.64
N LYS A 164 -17.39 -10.68 23.88
CA LYS A 164 -17.84 -10.24 25.21
C LYS A 164 -19.16 -10.88 25.63
N SER A 165 -20.04 -11.19 24.68
CA SER A 165 -21.38 -11.75 24.94
C SER A 165 -21.33 -13.09 25.65
N GLY A 166 -20.26 -13.86 25.49
CA GLY A 166 -20.14 -15.22 26.03
C GLY A 166 -21.03 -16.25 25.32
N GLU A 167 -21.80 -15.84 24.31
CA GLU A 167 -22.72 -16.71 23.56
C GLU A 167 -22.03 -17.52 22.45
N THR A 168 -20.71 -17.40 22.33
CA THR A 168 -19.96 -18.19 21.36
C THR A 168 -19.99 -19.66 21.73
N ASP A 169 -20.40 -20.50 20.78
CA ASP A 169 -20.33 -21.96 20.94
C ASP A 169 -18.93 -22.40 21.41
N PRO A 170 -18.82 -23.29 22.42
CA PRO A 170 -17.53 -23.70 22.96
C PRO A 170 -16.57 -24.29 21.93
N SER A 171 -17.08 -25.04 20.94
CA SER A 171 -16.24 -25.61 19.88
C SER A 171 -15.68 -24.51 18.96
N LEU A 172 -16.48 -23.48 18.68
CA LEU A 172 -16.05 -22.30 17.93
C LEU A 172 -14.99 -21.49 18.71
N ALA A 173 -15.17 -21.34 20.03
CA ALA A 173 -14.22 -20.67 20.89
C ALA A 173 -12.85 -21.37 20.90
N VAL A 174 -12.84 -22.71 21.00
CA VAL A 174 -11.61 -23.53 20.90
C VAL A 174 -10.95 -23.37 19.53
N LEU A 175 -11.73 -23.40 18.45
CA LEU A 175 -11.20 -23.17 17.10
C LEU A 175 -10.55 -21.79 16.96
N ILE A 176 -11.20 -20.74 17.48
CA ILE A 176 -10.66 -19.38 17.44
C ILE A 176 -9.36 -19.28 18.26
N ALA A 177 -9.31 -19.88 19.44
CA ALA A 177 -8.11 -19.93 20.26
C ALA A 177 -6.96 -20.65 19.53
N PHE A 178 -7.25 -21.80 18.92
CA PHE A 178 -6.29 -22.53 18.10
C PHE A 178 -5.74 -21.67 16.95
N LEU A 179 -6.62 -21.00 16.19
CA LEU A 179 -6.22 -20.16 15.07
C LEU A 179 -5.40 -18.94 15.50
N LYS A 180 -5.69 -18.34 16.65
CA LYS A 180 -4.87 -17.27 17.23
C LYS A 180 -3.47 -17.75 17.61
N ASN A 181 -3.37 -18.93 18.22
CA ASN A 181 -2.08 -19.55 18.55
C ASN A 181 -1.29 -19.88 17.29
N TYR A 182 -1.95 -20.43 16.26
CA TYR A 182 -1.36 -20.69 14.96
C TYR A 182 -0.83 -19.40 14.31
N GLN A 183 -1.63 -18.33 14.32
CA GLN A 183 -1.24 -17.03 13.75
C GLN A 183 0.06 -16.52 14.39
N TYR A 184 0.20 -16.61 15.72
CA TYR A 184 1.42 -16.21 16.43
C TYR A 184 2.65 -17.00 15.94
N LEU A 185 2.55 -18.32 15.80
CA LEU A 185 3.64 -19.17 15.31
C LEU A 185 4.01 -18.85 13.87
N VAL A 186 3.00 -18.66 13.01
CA VAL A 186 3.18 -18.29 11.60
C VAL A 186 3.83 -16.91 11.47
N ASP A 187 3.47 -15.95 12.31
CA ASP A 187 4.09 -14.62 12.30
C ASP A 187 5.59 -14.70 12.60
N GLN A 188 6.00 -15.52 13.57
CA GLN A 188 7.42 -15.75 13.87
C GLN A 188 8.14 -16.45 12.70
N PHE A 189 7.48 -17.44 12.10
CA PHE A 189 8.01 -18.16 10.95
C PHE A 189 8.21 -17.22 9.74
N ASN A 190 7.19 -16.46 9.37
CA ASN A 190 7.24 -15.52 8.25
C ASN A 190 8.29 -14.42 8.48
N LYS A 191 8.42 -13.88 9.71
CA LYS A 191 9.49 -12.92 10.05
C LYS A 191 10.89 -13.48 9.81
N ARG A 192 11.10 -14.76 10.16
CA ARG A 192 12.40 -15.42 9.92
C ARG A 192 12.68 -15.54 8.42
N TRP A 193 11.66 -15.83 7.62
CA TRP A 193 11.80 -15.90 6.16
C TRP A 193 12.01 -14.54 5.51
N GLU A 194 11.37 -13.50 6.03
CA GLU A 194 11.60 -12.12 5.59
C GLU A 194 13.06 -11.68 5.82
N ALA A 195 13.68 -12.15 6.89
CA ALA A 195 15.10 -11.90 7.18
C ALA A 195 16.07 -12.76 6.35
N TYR A 196 15.58 -13.80 5.66
CA TYR A 196 16.41 -14.78 4.96
C TYR A 196 17.24 -14.19 3.80
N PRO A 197 16.70 -13.32 2.92
CA PRO A 197 17.49 -12.69 1.87
C PRO A 197 18.69 -11.90 2.44
N LEU A 198 18.47 -11.13 3.50
CA LEU A 198 19.52 -10.35 4.14
C LEU A 198 20.56 -11.25 4.81
N PHE A 199 20.14 -12.35 5.45
CA PHE A 199 21.04 -13.37 5.97
C PHE A 199 21.92 -13.98 4.86
N TYR A 200 21.32 -14.33 3.72
CA TYR A 200 22.05 -14.92 2.59
C TYR A 200 23.13 -13.97 2.04
N VAL A 201 22.76 -12.71 1.78
CA VAL A 201 23.70 -11.68 1.28
C VAL A 201 24.84 -11.44 2.27
N ASN A 202 24.52 -11.28 3.56
CA ASN A 202 25.52 -10.87 4.54
C ASN A 202 26.39 -12.03 5.04
N GLN A 203 25.82 -13.22 5.26
CA GLN A 203 26.52 -14.35 5.91
C GLN A 203 27.08 -15.36 4.91
N ILE A 204 26.41 -15.58 3.79
CA ILE A 204 26.83 -16.57 2.78
C ILE A 204 27.64 -15.88 1.68
N LEU A 205 27.08 -14.86 1.03
CA LEU A 205 27.79 -14.11 -0.02
C LEU A 205 28.85 -13.16 0.56
N LYS A 206 28.71 -12.77 1.83
CA LYS A 206 29.60 -11.81 2.52
C LYS A 206 29.71 -10.48 1.78
N GLU A 207 28.64 -10.08 1.10
CA GLU A 207 28.60 -8.75 0.51
C GLU A 207 28.44 -7.70 1.61
N SER A 208 29.12 -6.57 1.41
CA SER A 208 28.98 -5.40 2.29
C SER A 208 28.30 -4.28 1.51
N PRO A 209 27.40 -3.51 2.15
CA PRO A 209 26.82 -2.35 1.50
C PRO A 209 27.96 -1.42 1.04
N GLN A 210 27.85 -0.92 -0.19
CA GLN A 210 28.82 0.04 -0.71
C GLN A 210 28.89 1.23 0.24
N LYS A 211 30.12 1.67 0.54
CA LYS A 211 30.33 2.88 1.33
C LYS A 211 29.62 4.04 0.64
N ALA A 212 28.89 4.83 1.44
CA ALA A 212 28.26 6.04 0.95
C ALA A 212 29.32 6.91 0.27
N ILE A 213 29.08 7.26 -1.00
CA ILE A 213 29.92 8.21 -1.71
C ILE A 213 29.61 9.58 -1.11
N ILE A 214 30.59 10.16 -0.41
CA ILE A 214 30.47 11.51 0.14
C ILE A 214 30.55 12.47 -1.05
N PRO A 215 29.50 13.27 -1.34
CA PRO A 215 29.53 14.21 -2.45
C PRO A 215 30.52 15.34 -2.15
N SER A 216 31.34 15.71 -3.14
CA SER A 216 32.17 16.92 -3.12
C SER A 216 31.52 18.01 -3.97
N ALA A 217 31.61 19.27 -3.53
CA ALA A 217 31.08 20.41 -4.25
C ALA A 217 32.11 21.54 -4.29
N TRP A 218 32.07 22.33 -5.36
CA TRP A 218 32.84 23.57 -5.47
C TRP A 218 31.99 24.73 -4.95
N PHE A 219 32.60 25.66 -4.22
CA PHE A 219 31.97 26.90 -3.80
C PHE A 219 32.83 28.09 -4.22
N ILE A 220 32.18 29.23 -4.44
CA ILE A 220 32.84 30.49 -4.78
C ILE A 220 32.75 31.39 -3.55
N ALA A 221 33.88 31.76 -2.98
CA ALA A 221 33.96 32.74 -1.90
C ALA A 221 34.19 34.12 -2.48
N VAL A 222 33.34 35.08 -2.10
CA VAL A 222 33.49 36.50 -2.48
C VAL A 222 33.75 37.30 -1.21
N LYS A 223 34.86 38.04 -1.19
CA LYS A 223 35.23 38.89 -0.06
C LYS A 223 34.38 40.17 -0.09
N ASN A 224 33.80 40.54 1.06
CA ASN A 224 33.02 41.78 1.24
C ASN A 224 33.66 42.76 2.24
N ASN A 225 34.85 42.44 2.75
CA ASN A 225 35.55 43.22 3.77
C ASN A 225 36.69 44.04 3.15
N THR A 226 37.07 45.15 3.80
CA THR A 226 38.16 46.05 3.38
C THR A 226 39.57 45.50 3.62
N ALA A 227 39.70 44.32 4.26
CA ALA A 227 40.98 43.67 4.51
C ALA A 227 41.62 43.17 3.20
N ARG A 228 42.94 43.25 3.06
CA ARG A 228 43.65 42.84 1.82
C ARG A 228 43.42 41.38 1.44
N GLN A 229 43.36 40.48 2.41
CA GLN A 229 43.28 39.03 2.23
C GLN A 229 42.40 38.43 3.34
N ALA A 230 41.54 37.48 2.99
CA ALA A 230 40.82 36.66 3.95
C ALA A 230 41.35 35.23 3.91
N GLN A 231 41.55 34.62 5.08
CA GLN A 231 41.99 33.23 5.22
C GLN A 231 40.79 32.35 5.58
N LEU A 232 40.65 31.24 4.88
CA LEU A 232 39.61 30.24 5.09
C LEU A 232 40.31 28.93 5.42
N PRO A 233 40.46 28.58 6.72
CA PRO A 233 41.23 27.42 7.12
C PRO A 233 40.57 26.10 6.67
N LYS A 234 41.37 25.06 6.55
CA LYS A 234 40.95 23.69 6.32
C LYS A 234 39.94 23.25 7.38
N GLY A 235 38.89 22.56 6.95
CA GLY A 235 37.83 22.09 7.82
C GLY A 235 36.75 23.13 8.12
N THR A 236 36.80 24.32 7.50
CA THR A 236 35.74 25.32 7.65
C THR A 236 34.42 24.77 7.13
N GLY A 237 33.40 24.76 7.99
CA GLY A 237 32.08 24.22 7.68
C GLY A 237 31.21 25.20 6.89
N ILE A 238 30.75 24.78 5.72
CA ILE A 238 29.81 25.50 4.85
C ILE A 238 28.49 24.77 4.90
N ILE A 239 27.49 25.45 5.48
CA ILE A 239 26.18 24.88 5.77
C ILE A 239 25.20 25.24 4.65
N THR A 240 24.57 24.23 4.04
CA THR A 240 23.52 24.48 3.04
C THR A 240 22.17 24.74 3.68
N GLN A 241 21.43 25.75 3.21
CA GLN A 241 20.12 26.13 3.74
C GLN A 241 18.95 25.28 3.23
N VAL A 242 19.16 24.36 2.28
CA VAL A 242 18.09 23.52 1.74
C VAL A 242 18.11 22.15 2.41
N PRO A 243 17.18 21.84 3.34
CA PRO A 243 17.06 20.51 3.90
C PRO A 243 16.63 19.52 2.81
N PHE A 244 17.13 18.28 2.90
CA PHE A 244 16.65 17.20 2.05
C PHE A 244 15.18 16.91 2.40
N PRO A 245 14.27 16.71 1.43
CA PRO A 245 12.81 16.65 1.66
C PRO A 245 12.31 15.38 2.39
N ALA A 246 13.14 14.71 3.19
CA ALA A 246 12.76 13.50 3.90
C ALA A 246 13.26 13.43 5.35
N GLN A 247 14.27 14.19 5.78
CA GLN A 247 14.94 13.89 7.07
C GLN A 247 15.41 15.08 7.91
N ASP A 248 15.16 16.34 7.53
CA ASP A 248 15.60 17.51 8.30
C ASP A 248 17.12 17.50 8.61
N ILE A 249 17.91 16.82 7.77
CA ILE A 249 19.36 16.73 7.87
C ILE A 249 19.96 17.89 7.08
N GLN A 250 20.75 18.71 7.76
CA GLN A 250 21.51 19.79 7.17
C GLN A 250 22.90 19.30 6.72
N PHE A 251 23.22 19.43 5.43
CA PHE A 251 24.56 19.10 4.95
C PHE A 251 25.55 20.21 5.30
N CYS A 252 26.69 19.80 5.86
CA CYS A 252 27.84 20.66 6.12
C CYS A 252 29.02 20.16 5.27
N TYR A 253 29.38 20.93 4.25
CA TYR A 253 30.61 20.70 3.49
C TYR A 253 31.77 21.27 4.28
N ARG A 254 32.93 20.63 4.21
CA ARG A 254 34.15 21.15 4.82
C ARG A 254 35.17 21.43 3.75
N THR A 255 35.88 22.54 3.89
CA THR A 255 37.06 22.80 3.06
C THR A 255 38.09 21.69 3.28
N ASP A 256 38.63 21.18 2.18
CA ASP A 256 39.66 20.16 2.13
C ASP A 256 41.05 20.72 2.42
N GLU A 257 41.27 22.01 2.13
CA GLU A 257 42.54 22.73 2.27
C GLU A 257 42.36 24.14 2.87
N ASP A 258 43.48 24.79 3.16
CA ASP A 258 43.54 26.20 3.56
C ASP A 258 43.45 27.09 2.31
N TYR A 259 42.41 27.91 2.21
CA TYR A 259 42.18 28.78 1.08
C TYR A 259 42.40 30.25 1.45
N SER A 260 42.99 30.99 0.54
CA SER A 260 43.09 32.44 0.67
C SER A 260 42.25 33.18 -0.36
N VAL A 261 41.35 34.03 0.12
CA VAL A 261 40.40 34.80 -0.70
C VAL A 261 40.90 36.23 -0.85
N ASN A 262 41.16 36.62 -2.10
CA ASN A 262 41.60 37.96 -2.51
C ASN A 262 40.52 38.66 -3.35
N ASP A 263 40.72 39.95 -3.67
CA ASP A 263 39.81 40.73 -4.55
C ASP A 263 39.98 40.41 -6.04
N MET A 264 40.67 39.32 -6.38
CA MET A 264 40.95 38.96 -7.76
C MET A 264 39.67 38.54 -8.47
N LYS A 265 39.31 39.26 -9.54
CA LYS A 265 38.16 38.96 -10.39
C LYS A 265 38.64 38.65 -11.79
N ILE A 266 38.10 37.60 -12.39
CA ILE A 266 38.33 37.29 -13.79
C ILE A 266 37.54 38.32 -14.62
N THR A 267 38.25 39.23 -15.29
CA THR A 267 37.63 40.32 -16.08
C THR A 267 37.31 39.88 -17.50
N SER A 268 38.19 39.09 -18.11
CA SER A 268 38.02 38.56 -19.45
C SER A 268 38.77 37.23 -19.58
N ILE A 269 38.19 36.30 -20.34
CA ILE A 269 38.83 35.05 -20.74
C ILE A 269 38.90 35.10 -22.26
N HIS A 270 40.11 35.12 -22.81
CA HIS A 270 40.34 35.08 -24.25
C HIS A 270 40.90 33.71 -24.62
N SER A 271 40.25 33.03 -25.55
CA SER A 271 40.77 31.82 -26.18
C SER A 271 41.38 32.18 -27.52
N LEU A 272 42.66 31.85 -27.72
CA LEU A 272 43.32 31.93 -29.02
C LEU A 272 43.37 30.53 -29.61
N LEU A 273 42.61 30.32 -30.68
CA LEU A 273 42.67 29.11 -31.48
C LEU A 273 43.62 29.36 -32.64
N LEU A 274 44.78 28.71 -32.64
CA LEU A 274 45.70 28.69 -33.78
C LEU A 274 45.20 27.66 -34.79
N GLU A 275 44.44 28.12 -35.78
CA GLU A 275 44.22 27.34 -36.99
C GLU A 275 45.52 27.34 -37.83
N LYS A 276 46.06 26.15 -38.11
CA LYS A 276 47.19 25.99 -39.02
C LYS A 276 46.69 26.24 -40.44
N ASP A 277 47.10 27.36 -41.03
CA ASP A 277 46.80 27.64 -42.44
C ASP A 277 47.46 26.59 -43.36
N PRO A 278 46.72 25.92 -44.26
CA PRO A 278 47.21 24.82 -45.09
C PRO A 278 48.16 25.23 -46.24
N LYS A 279 48.59 26.50 -46.31
CA LYS A 279 49.29 27.06 -47.49
C LYS A 279 50.82 27.16 -47.41
N ASN A 280 51.46 26.72 -46.33
CA ASN A 280 52.93 26.64 -46.24
C ASN A 280 53.50 25.22 -46.43
N ILE A 281 52.91 24.43 -47.34
CA ILE A 281 53.62 23.30 -47.96
C ILE A 281 53.95 23.71 -49.39
N GLN A 282 54.94 24.59 -49.55
CA GLN A 282 55.71 24.60 -50.79
C GLN A 282 56.72 23.46 -50.68
N ARG A 283 56.49 22.41 -51.47
CA ARG A 283 57.46 21.37 -51.75
C ARG A 283 58.71 22.04 -52.34
N ALA A 284 59.85 21.87 -51.69
CA ALA A 284 61.12 21.97 -52.37
C ALA A 284 61.29 20.65 -53.13
N ASP A 285 61.28 20.74 -54.46
CA ASP A 285 61.84 19.72 -55.35
C ASP A 285 63.35 19.62 -55.15
#